data_AF-A0A3L7RU26-F1
#
_entry.id   AF-A0A3L7RU26-F1
#
_cell.length_a   1.000
_cell.length_b   1.000
_cell.length_c   1.000
_cell.angle_alpha   90.00
_cell.angle_beta   90.00
_cell.angle_gamma   90.00
#
_symmetry.space_group_name_H-M   'P 1'
#
loop_
_entity.id
_entity.type
_entity.pdbx_description
1 polymer ?
#
loop_
_entity_poly.entity_id
_entity_poly.type
_entity_poly.pdbx_seq_one_letter_code
_entity_poly.pdbx_strand_id
1 'polypeptide(L)'
;MTCGMLFMSSSAMSDDFSLSLRRQQKSETNDHQFARITKAELWSPSETAIIVCDVWDKHHSLNAVRRMEEFLPRMNDVLKEARRKGSVIIHSPSDCMPAYEGHASRRRAIETASAKVQPTDIEFWCSKIPAEEQAVYPIDQSDGGDDDEPTEHAKWADELKALGRNPGLPWKSQNAGIEIDEQLDFISDKGDEVWNILESRGIKNVILVGVHTNMCVLGRPFGLRQLARNGKNVVLMRDLTDCMYNPKSWPYVDHFTGNDLIISHVERFVCPTITSDQILEGKPFASQYDKRKARDVMSPGTVGAKDSSFSKHWTTAIAGASLKEASHGVMESVDQPIWYRCTVRIPSAWLSDSGLQLMMADNTSKTKAWLNGTHLETTSDGSHYVIPRDAVIADDINLLVIQNIGTESGSHLLAPPLLQSGGRSLKLAGRWQFRIGSDESLSNIPLPAKFGIGSDVLFEAK
;
A
#
# COMPACT_ATOMS: atom_id res chain seq x y z
N MET A 1 26.47 62.84 14.16
CA MET A 1 26.08 61.66 14.94
C MET A 1 24.69 61.25 14.48
N THR A 2 24.62 60.23 13.64
CA THR A 2 23.37 59.65 13.15
C THR A 2 23.34 58.22 13.68
N CYS A 3 22.49 57.99 14.67
CA CYS A 3 22.34 56.69 15.33
C CYS A 3 21.42 55.82 14.45
N GLY A 4 21.99 54.81 13.78
CA GLY A 4 21.23 53.83 13.01
C GLY A 4 20.61 52.80 13.95
N MET A 5 19.28 52.73 13.97
CA MET A 5 18.54 51.64 14.60
C MET A 5 18.69 50.37 13.74
N LEU A 6 19.44 49.40 14.24
CA LEU A 6 19.39 48.02 13.77
C LEU A 6 18.07 47.38 14.26
N PHE A 7 17.17 47.07 13.34
CA PHE A 7 16.07 46.14 13.60
C PHE A 7 16.65 44.73 13.67
N MET A 8 16.82 44.21 14.88
CA MET A 8 16.95 42.77 15.09
C MET A 8 15.57 42.14 14.88
N SER A 9 15.36 41.51 13.74
CA SER A 9 14.25 40.57 13.57
C SER A 9 14.50 39.39 14.51
N SER A 10 13.75 39.32 15.61
CA SER A 10 13.64 38.10 16.40
C SER A 10 12.95 37.05 15.54
N SER A 11 13.71 36.11 14.97
CA SER A 11 13.13 34.84 14.53
C SER A 11 12.60 34.17 15.79
N ALA A 12 11.29 34.19 16.00
CA ALA A 12 10.67 33.31 16.99
C ALA A 12 11.09 31.90 16.59
N MET A 13 11.96 31.26 17.37
CA MET A 13 12.18 29.83 17.23
C MET A 13 10.82 29.20 17.50
N SER A 14 10.20 28.65 16.47
CA SER A 14 9.02 27.81 16.66
C SER A 14 9.43 26.66 17.55
N ASP A 15 8.66 26.39 18.60
CA ASP A 15 8.90 25.24 19.46
C ASP A 15 8.94 23.96 18.62
N ASP A 16 9.94 23.11 18.89
CA ASP A 16 10.10 21.81 18.24
C ASP A 16 8.88 20.91 18.50
N PHE A 17 8.61 19.99 17.58
CA PHE A 17 7.65 18.92 17.84
C PHE A 17 8.25 17.91 18.82
N SER A 18 7.65 17.80 20.00
CA SER A 18 7.96 16.75 20.96
C SER A 18 7.16 15.50 20.65
N LEU A 19 7.82 14.52 20.04
CA LEU A 19 7.19 13.32 19.50
C LEU A 19 7.55 12.08 20.31
N SER A 20 6.57 11.20 20.45
CA SER A 20 6.72 9.83 20.96
C SER A 20 6.49 8.85 19.81
N LEU A 21 7.58 8.47 19.16
CA LEU A 21 7.57 7.57 18.01
C LEU A 21 7.30 6.14 18.46
N ARG A 22 6.16 5.58 18.07
CA ARG A 22 5.78 4.19 18.38
C ARG A 22 6.23 3.26 17.26
N ARG A 23 6.96 2.19 17.60
CA ARG A 23 7.38 1.14 16.66
C ARG A 23 7.28 -0.24 17.30
N GLN A 24 7.45 -1.29 16.53
CA GLN A 24 7.61 -2.65 17.06
C GLN A 24 9.06 -3.12 16.97
N GLN A 25 9.48 -3.85 17.99
CA GLN A 25 10.79 -4.49 18.05
C GLN A 25 10.61 -5.96 18.43
N LYS A 26 11.45 -6.84 17.89
CA LYS A 26 11.50 -8.25 18.33
C LYS A 26 11.78 -8.29 19.82
N SER A 27 11.08 -9.17 20.53
CA SER A 27 11.32 -9.42 21.94
C SER A 27 12.71 -10.01 22.15
N GLU A 28 13.44 -9.55 23.16
CA GLU A 28 14.74 -10.12 23.55
C GLU A 28 14.62 -11.56 24.09
N THR A 29 13.41 -11.96 24.52
CA THR A 29 13.17 -13.25 25.18
C THR A 29 12.43 -14.26 24.30
N ASN A 30 11.91 -13.84 23.13
CA ASN A 30 11.22 -14.71 22.19
C ASN A 30 11.29 -14.14 20.77
N ASP A 31 12.07 -14.79 19.90
CA ASP A 31 12.29 -14.37 18.51
C ASP A 31 11.02 -14.31 17.64
N HIS A 32 9.92 -14.93 18.10
CA HIS A 32 8.63 -14.93 17.42
C HIS A 32 7.65 -13.89 17.96
N GLN A 33 8.01 -13.12 18.99
CA GLN A 33 7.15 -12.08 19.56
C GLN A 33 7.71 -10.70 19.27
N PHE A 34 6.80 -9.77 19.01
CA PHE A 34 7.11 -8.35 18.86
C PHE A 34 6.42 -7.56 19.97
N ALA A 35 7.10 -6.56 20.50
CA ALA A 35 6.55 -5.62 21.46
C ALA A 35 6.58 -4.21 20.89
N ARG A 36 5.53 -3.42 21.18
CA ARG A 36 5.56 -1.99 20.89
C ARG A 36 6.46 -1.27 21.88
N ILE A 37 7.31 -0.41 21.37
CA ILE A 37 8.14 0.51 22.15
C ILE A 37 7.94 1.92 21.65
N THR A 38 8.22 2.89 22.51
CA THR A 38 8.20 4.31 22.17
C THR A 38 9.59 4.90 22.30
N LYS A 39 9.92 5.82 21.40
CA LYS A 39 11.15 6.62 21.44
C LYS A 39 10.78 8.10 21.42
N ALA A 40 11.25 8.86 22.40
CA ALA A 40 11.11 10.31 22.40
C ALA A 40 12.05 10.93 21.35
N GLU A 41 11.54 11.88 20.58
CA GLU A 41 12.26 12.61 19.54
C GLU A 41 11.83 14.09 19.57
N LEU A 42 12.76 14.98 19.18
CA LEU A 42 12.48 16.40 18.97
C LEU A 42 12.71 16.70 17.49
N TRP A 43 11.65 17.11 16.78
CA TRP A 43 11.74 17.43 15.36
C TRP A 43 11.51 18.92 15.13
N SER A 44 12.46 19.58 14.45
CA SER A 44 12.28 20.97 14.03
C SER A 44 11.18 21.05 12.98
N PRO A 45 10.14 21.89 13.15
CA PRO A 45 9.11 22.11 12.16
C PRO A 45 9.70 22.57 10.81
N SER A 46 10.73 23.41 10.84
CA SER A 46 11.38 23.92 9.62
C SER A 46 12.09 22.86 8.78
N GLU A 47 12.43 21.71 9.38
CA GLU A 47 13.03 20.54 8.71
C GLU A 47 12.03 19.38 8.55
N THR A 48 10.73 19.66 8.75
CA THR A 48 9.65 18.67 8.73
C THR A 48 8.61 19.02 7.67
N ALA A 49 8.19 18.02 6.89
CA ALA A 49 7.05 18.13 5.99
C ALA A 49 5.90 17.24 6.43
N ILE A 50 4.67 17.68 6.18
CA ILE A 50 3.48 16.82 6.23
C ILE A 50 2.98 16.60 4.81
N ILE A 51 2.88 15.33 4.41
CA ILE A 51 2.32 14.93 3.11
C ILE A 51 0.90 14.42 3.35
N VAL A 52 -0.06 15.04 2.65
CA VAL A 52 -1.49 14.69 2.69
C VAL A 52 -1.80 13.76 1.51
N CYS A 53 -1.84 12.46 1.79
CA CYS A 53 -2.01 11.41 0.78
C CYS A 53 -3.49 11.17 0.49
N ASP A 54 -3.92 11.42 -0.76
CA ASP A 54 -5.16 10.89 -1.33
C ASP A 54 -6.43 11.16 -0.49
N VAL A 55 -6.47 12.30 0.22
CA VAL A 55 -7.66 12.78 0.96
C VAL A 55 -8.66 13.37 -0.03
N TRP A 56 -9.27 12.51 -0.83
CA TRP A 56 -10.09 12.89 -1.99
C TRP A 56 -11.46 13.46 -1.64
N ASP A 57 -12.08 14.15 -2.60
CA ASP A 57 -13.44 14.69 -2.47
C ASP A 57 -14.54 13.62 -2.49
N LYS A 58 -14.29 12.46 -3.11
CA LYS A 58 -15.18 11.31 -3.20
C LYS A 58 -14.39 10.00 -3.27
N HIS A 59 -15.04 8.89 -2.92
CA HIS A 59 -14.49 7.53 -3.03
C HIS A 59 -15.60 6.55 -3.44
N HIS A 60 -15.23 5.40 -4.03
CA HIS A 60 -16.21 4.41 -4.51
C HIS A 60 -16.95 3.71 -3.36
N SER A 61 -16.27 3.49 -2.23
CA SER A 61 -16.89 3.03 -0.98
C SER A 61 -17.42 4.22 -0.18
N LEU A 62 -18.69 4.15 0.22
CA LEU A 62 -19.37 5.13 1.05
C LEU A 62 -18.85 5.09 2.50
N ASN A 63 -18.57 3.92 3.04
CA ASN A 63 -18.02 3.78 4.39
C ASN A 63 -16.61 4.37 4.48
N ALA A 64 -15.79 4.23 3.43
CA ALA A 64 -14.52 4.95 3.32
C ALA A 64 -14.70 6.48 3.35
N VAL A 65 -15.70 7.02 2.62
CA VAL A 65 -16.04 8.45 2.67
C VAL A 65 -16.42 8.88 4.08
N ARG A 66 -17.34 8.14 4.73
CA ARG A 66 -17.82 8.44 6.10
C ARG A 66 -16.68 8.48 7.12
N ARG A 67 -15.82 7.45 7.13
CA ARG A 67 -14.68 7.37 8.05
C ARG A 67 -13.68 8.50 7.83
N MET A 68 -13.35 8.80 6.58
CA MET A 68 -12.45 9.90 6.25
C MET A 68 -13.03 11.25 6.70
N GLU A 69 -14.31 11.50 6.42
CA GLU A 69 -14.99 12.74 6.80
C GLU A 69 -14.96 13.01 8.32
N GLU A 70 -14.97 11.99 9.17
CA GLU A 70 -14.88 12.18 10.63
C GLU A 70 -13.59 12.85 11.09
N PHE A 71 -12.46 12.54 10.44
CA PHE A 71 -11.16 13.05 10.85
C PHE A 71 -10.67 14.26 10.05
N LEU A 72 -11.41 14.69 9.00
CA LEU A 72 -11.04 15.89 8.22
C LEU A 72 -10.85 17.15 9.08
N PRO A 73 -11.73 17.51 10.02
CA PRO A 73 -11.55 18.74 10.80
C PRO A 73 -10.25 18.71 11.60
N ARG A 74 -9.97 17.59 12.27
CA ARG A 74 -8.76 17.42 13.07
C ARG A 74 -7.50 17.35 12.22
N MET A 75 -7.56 16.72 11.04
CA MET A 75 -6.47 16.76 10.08
C MET A 75 -6.19 18.18 9.63
N ASN A 76 -7.22 18.96 9.30
CA ASN A 76 -7.05 20.36 8.92
C ASN A 76 -6.40 21.19 10.05
N ASP A 77 -6.78 20.96 11.31
CA ASP A 77 -6.16 21.60 12.47
C ASP A 77 -4.68 21.24 12.62
N VAL A 78 -4.32 19.96 12.45
CA VAL A 78 -2.92 19.52 12.43
C VAL A 78 -2.12 20.27 11.36
N LEU A 79 -2.66 20.36 10.14
CA LEU A 79 -1.97 21.00 9.02
C LEU A 79 -1.79 22.51 9.26
N LYS A 80 -2.81 23.18 9.81
CA LYS A 80 -2.74 24.59 10.19
C LYS A 80 -1.70 24.84 11.27
N GLU A 81 -1.67 24.02 12.32
CA GLU A 81 -0.70 24.17 13.40
C GLU A 81 0.73 23.86 12.92
N ALA A 82 0.91 22.81 12.12
CA ALA A 82 2.20 22.48 11.55
C ALA A 82 2.71 23.60 10.61
N ARG A 83 1.84 24.15 9.77
CA ARG A 83 2.15 25.30 8.89
C ARG A 83 2.52 26.53 9.71
N ARG A 84 1.74 26.85 10.77
CA ARG A 84 2.01 27.98 11.68
C ARG A 84 3.39 27.87 12.34
N LYS A 85 3.82 26.65 12.66
CA LYS A 85 5.14 26.34 13.23
C LYS A 85 6.27 26.30 12.19
N GLY A 86 5.96 26.34 10.90
CA GLY A 86 6.92 26.41 9.81
C GLY A 86 7.19 25.10 9.08
N SER A 87 6.34 24.08 9.26
CA SER A 87 6.40 22.85 8.46
C SER A 87 5.94 23.08 7.03
N VAL A 88 6.52 22.33 6.09
CA VAL A 88 6.07 22.30 4.70
C VAL A 88 4.86 21.38 4.57
N ILE A 89 3.79 21.85 3.93
CA ILE A 89 2.63 21.01 3.63
C ILE A 89 2.63 20.68 2.13
N ILE A 90 2.53 19.39 1.81
CA ILE A 90 2.45 18.87 0.44
C ILE A 90 1.15 18.09 0.30
N HIS A 91 0.26 18.57 -0.55
CA HIS A 91 -0.98 17.88 -0.88
C HIS A 91 -0.74 16.95 -2.07
N SER A 92 -1.11 15.69 -1.90
CA SER A 92 -0.90 14.66 -2.92
C SER A 92 -2.19 13.91 -3.22
N PRO A 93 -3.20 14.58 -3.84
CA PRO A 93 -4.42 13.93 -4.29
C PRO A 93 -4.16 13.24 -5.64
N SER A 94 -3.73 11.99 -5.59
CA SER A 94 -3.37 11.22 -6.79
C SER A 94 -4.52 11.11 -7.76
N ASP A 95 -4.19 11.11 -9.05
CA ASP A 95 -5.17 11.02 -10.15
C ASP A 95 -6.12 12.24 -10.24
N CYS A 96 -5.86 13.31 -9.47
CA CYS A 96 -6.65 14.55 -9.46
C CYS A 96 -5.90 15.78 -9.99
N MET A 97 -4.67 15.62 -10.52
CA MET A 97 -3.87 16.76 -10.98
C MET A 97 -4.54 17.69 -12.00
N PRO A 98 -5.44 17.25 -12.91
CA PRO A 98 -6.17 18.14 -13.80
C PRO A 98 -6.94 19.26 -13.08
N ALA A 99 -7.42 19.04 -11.85
CA ALA A 99 -8.10 20.07 -11.07
C ALA A 99 -7.18 21.20 -10.58
N TYR A 100 -5.86 21.01 -10.67
CA TYR A 100 -4.86 21.90 -10.09
C TYR A 100 -3.91 22.54 -11.12
N GLU A 101 -4.11 22.35 -12.43
CA GLU A 101 -3.23 22.89 -13.48
C GLU A 101 -2.98 24.40 -13.36
N GLY A 102 -4.01 25.16 -12.96
CA GLY A 102 -3.94 26.60 -12.73
C GLY A 102 -3.65 27.02 -11.28
N HIS A 103 -3.41 26.09 -10.36
CA HIS A 103 -3.29 26.38 -8.93
C HIS A 103 -1.88 26.86 -8.56
N ALA A 104 -1.77 27.86 -7.68
CA ALA A 104 -0.48 28.43 -7.26
C ALA A 104 0.44 27.38 -6.61
N SER A 105 -0.09 26.58 -5.69
CA SER A 105 0.63 25.48 -5.05
C SER A 105 1.11 24.38 -6.01
N ARG A 106 0.38 24.15 -7.11
CA ARG A 106 0.80 23.20 -8.16
C ARG A 106 1.96 23.77 -8.99
N ARG A 107 1.85 25.04 -9.41
CA ARG A 107 2.96 25.75 -10.07
C ARG A 107 4.22 25.74 -9.21
N ARG A 108 4.07 26.02 -7.91
CA ARG A 108 5.18 25.98 -6.94
C ARG A 108 5.90 24.63 -6.89
N ALA A 109 5.15 23.53 -6.96
CA ALA A 109 5.72 22.18 -7.02
C ALA A 109 6.51 21.95 -8.31
N ILE A 110 5.95 22.32 -9.46
CA ILE A 110 6.60 22.16 -10.78
C ILE A 110 7.85 23.05 -10.91
N GLU A 111 7.80 24.26 -10.38
CA GLU A 111 8.90 25.23 -10.43
C GLU A 111 10.01 24.93 -9.41
N THR A 112 9.81 23.94 -8.53
CA THR A 112 10.84 23.53 -7.58
C THR A 112 12.01 22.92 -8.32
N ALA A 113 13.22 23.44 -8.06
CA ALA A 113 14.44 22.95 -8.68
C ALA A 113 14.65 21.45 -8.40
N SER A 114 15.08 20.71 -9.43
CA SER A 114 15.39 19.30 -9.28
C SER A 114 16.44 19.05 -8.21
N ALA A 115 16.22 18.03 -7.39
CA ALA A 115 17.18 17.55 -6.42
C ALA A 115 18.49 17.16 -7.11
N LYS A 116 19.62 17.41 -6.43
CA LYS A 116 20.95 17.01 -6.94
C LYS A 116 21.05 15.50 -7.16
N VAL A 117 20.34 14.73 -6.33
CA VAL A 117 20.26 13.28 -6.43
C VAL A 117 18.78 12.89 -6.34
N GLN A 118 18.29 12.27 -7.40
CA GLN A 118 16.98 11.63 -7.43
C GLN A 118 17.13 10.15 -7.07
N PRO A 119 16.35 9.62 -6.12
CA PRO A 119 16.38 8.20 -5.83
C PRO A 119 15.90 7.38 -7.02
N THR A 120 16.51 6.22 -7.21
CA THR A 120 16.08 5.28 -8.26
C THR A 120 14.64 4.87 -8.01
N ASP A 121 13.85 4.80 -9.09
CA ASP A 121 12.44 4.43 -9.07
C ASP A 121 11.54 5.32 -8.22
N ILE A 122 11.95 6.55 -7.85
CA ILE A 122 11.13 7.43 -7.01
C ILE A 122 9.79 7.79 -7.68
N GLU A 123 9.70 7.74 -9.01
CA GLU A 123 8.50 8.01 -9.79
C GLU A 123 7.47 6.87 -9.75
N PHE A 124 7.88 5.66 -9.32
CA PHE A 124 7.06 4.47 -9.41
C PHE A 124 6.44 4.07 -8.07
N TRP A 125 5.39 3.27 -8.15
CA TRP A 125 4.80 2.60 -7.00
C TRP A 125 5.83 1.69 -6.32
N CYS A 126 5.88 1.73 -4.98
CA CYS A 126 6.76 0.87 -4.18
C CYS A 126 5.93 -0.16 -3.42
N SER A 127 5.89 -1.38 -3.92
CA SER A 127 5.13 -2.47 -3.30
C SER A 127 5.82 -3.11 -2.10
N LYS A 128 7.15 -2.97 -1.98
CA LYS A 128 7.94 -3.64 -0.94
C LYS A 128 9.26 -2.91 -0.69
N ILE A 129 9.71 -2.93 0.56
CA ILE A 129 11.08 -2.58 0.96
C ILE A 129 11.79 -3.78 1.60
N PRO A 130 13.14 -3.80 1.70
CA PRO A 130 13.87 -4.96 2.22
C PRO A 130 13.40 -5.43 3.61
N ALA A 131 13.01 -4.50 4.49
CA ALA A 131 12.51 -4.82 5.83
C ALA A 131 11.18 -5.60 5.82
N GLU A 132 10.42 -5.57 4.72
CA GLU A 132 9.18 -6.32 4.55
C GLU A 132 9.38 -7.72 3.92
N GLU A 133 10.60 -8.10 3.48
CA GLU A 133 10.83 -9.37 2.77
C GLU A 133 10.39 -10.61 3.57
N GLN A 134 10.52 -10.54 4.89
CA GLN A 134 10.11 -11.62 5.79
C GLN A 134 8.66 -11.49 6.28
N ALA A 135 7.99 -10.37 6.00
CA ALA A 135 6.64 -10.09 6.48
C ALA A 135 5.60 -10.94 5.74
N VAL A 136 4.60 -11.44 6.47
CA VAL A 136 3.35 -11.92 5.88
C VAL A 136 2.37 -10.76 5.94
N TYR A 137 1.70 -10.47 4.83
CA TYR A 137 0.80 -9.33 4.78
C TYR A 137 -0.45 -9.63 5.62
N PRO A 138 -0.92 -8.70 6.46
CA PRO A 138 -1.80 -9.06 7.57
C PRO A 138 -3.29 -9.17 7.21
N ILE A 139 -3.69 -8.71 6.02
CA ILE A 139 -5.07 -8.75 5.52
C ILE A 139 -5.10 -9.18 4.05
N ASP A 140 -6.23 -9.72 3.61
CA ASP A 140 -6.55 -9.88 2.19
C ASP A 140 -7.43 -8.71 1.74
N GLN A 141 -6.87 -7.88 0.85
CA GLN A 141 -7.53 -6.72 0.25
C GLN A 141 -7.78 -6.92 -1.26
N SER A 142 -7.73 -8.17 -1.73
CA SER A 142 -7.77 -8.47 -3.15
C SER A 142 -9.11 -8.23 -3.82
N ASP A 143 -10.17 -8.01 -3.05
CA ASP A 143 -11.48 -7.55 -3.54
C ASP A 143 -11.61 -6.01 -3.59
N GLY A 144 -10.55 -5.29 -3.21
CA GLY A 144 -10.54 -3.83 -3.08
C GLY A 144 -10.89 -3.32 -1.69
N GLY A 145 -11.26 -4.20 -0.76
CA GLY A 145 -11.49 -3.87 0.65
C GLY A 145 -12.75 -3.05 0.91
N ASP A 146 -13.70 -3.02 -0.02
CA ASP A 146 -14.98 -2.34 0.15
C ASP A 146 -15.82 -3.06 1.22
N ASP A 147 -16.20 -2.31 2.26
CA ASP A 147 -16.99 -2.79 3.39
C ASP A 147 -18.42 -2.22 3.40
N ASP A 148 -18.88 -1.63 2.30
CA ASP A 148 -20.26 -1.19 2.13
C ASP A 148 -21.23 -2.40 2.08
N GLU A 149 -22.45 -2.19 2.57
CA GLU A 149 -23.52 -3.15 2.29
C GLU A 149 -23.91 -3.08 0.81
N PRO A 150 -24.11 -4.21 0.11
CA PRO A 150 -24.27 -4.21 -1.36
C PRO A 150 -25.38 -3.30 -1.89
N THR A 151 -26.49 -3.18 -1.16
CA THR A 151 -27.61 -2.29 -1.53
C THR A 151 -27.26 -0.82 -1.36
N GLU A 152 -26.50 -0.47 -0.32
CA GLU A 152 -26.01 0.88 -0.08
C GLU A 152 -24.94 1.25 -1.11
N HIS A 153 -24.02 0.34 -1.40
CA HIS A 153 -23.00 0.51 -2.45
C HIS A 153 -23.63 0.78 -3.82
N ALA A 154 -24.64 -0.01 -4.21
CA ALA A 154 -25.32 0.19 -5.49
C ALA A 154 -26.00 1.57 -5.57
N LYS A 155 -26.65 2.01 -4.48
CA LYS A 155 -27.26 3.34 -4.41
C LYS A 155 -26.20 4.45 -4.48
N TRP A 156 -25.11 4.31 -3.75
CA TRP A 156 -24.01 5.27 -3.78
C TRP A 156 -23.37 5.36 -5.17
N ALA A 157 -23.19 4.24 -5.85
CA ALA A 157 -22.71 4.21 -7.23
C ALA A 157 -23.65 4.98 -8.18
N ASP A 158 -24.97 4.87 -8.01
CA ASP A 158 -25.94 5.63 -8.80
C ASP A 158 -25.94 7.13 -8.46
N GLU A 159 -25.76 7.50 -7.19
CA GLU A 159 -25.55 8.88 -6.76
C GLU A 159 -24.28 9.49 -7.41
N LEU A 160 -23.17 8.73 -7.45
CA LEU A 160 -21.94 9.14 -8.12
C LEU A 160 -22.14 9.34 -9.64
N LYS A 161 -22.88 8.45 -10.32
CA LYS A 161 -23.23 8.64 -11.73
C LYS A 161 -24.06 9.90 -11.95
N ALA A 162 -25.04 10.15 -11.09
CA ALA A 162 -25.88 11.35 -11.16
C ALA A 162 -25.06 12.65 -10.99
N LEU A 163 -23.95 12.58 -10.26
CA LEU A 163 -22.96 13.67 -10.13
C LEU A 163 -21.99 13.77 -11.33
N GLY A 164 -22.16 12.98 -12.39
CA GLY A 164 -21.26 12.95 -13.54
C GLY A 164 -19.87 12.43 -13.20
N ARG A 165 -19.78 11.43 -12.31
CA ARG A 165 -18.53 10.78 -11.89
C ARG A 165 -18.51 9.31 -12.33
N ASN A 166 -17.31 8.78 -12.52
CA ASN A 166 -17.10 7.34 -12.67
C ASN A 166 -17.24 6.68 -11.29
N PRO A 167 -18.19 5.76 -11.06
CA PRO A 167 -18.39 5.16 -9.74
C PRO A 167 -17.18 4.38 -9.22
N GLY A 168 -16.35 3.81 -10.10
CA GLY A 168 -15.15 3.09 -9.69
C GLY A 168 -13.99 4.00 -9.27
N LEU A 169 -13.90 5.20 -9.85
CA LEU A 169 -12.86 6.19 -9.59
C LEU A 169 -13.49 7.60 -9.51
N PRO A 170 -14.28 7.89 -8.47
CA PRO A 170 -15.13 9.08 -8.48
C PRO A 170 -14.41 10.36 -8.10
N TRP A 171 -13.22 10.30 -7.53
CA TRP A 171 -12.46 11.46 -7.09
C TRP A 171 -12.07 12.38 -8.25
N LYS A 172 -12.05 13.68 -7.96
CA LYS A 172 -11.61 14.73 -8.91
C LYS A 172 -10.68 15.75 -8.28
N SER A 173 -10.67 15.86 -6.95
CA SER A 173 -9.81 16.79 -6.20
C SER A 173 -9.57 16.28 -4.77
N GLN A 174 -8.75 16.99 -4.01
CA GLN A 174 -8.74 16.89 -2.55
C GLN A 174 -10.10 17.30 -1.98
N ASN A 175 -10.44 16.74 -0.82
CA ASN A 175 -11.62 17.12 -0.06
C ASN A 175 -11.56 18.59 0.39
N ALA A 176 -12.66 19.32 0.22
CA ALA A 176 -12.77 20.73 0.61
C ALA A 176 -12.66 20.97 2.13
N GLY A 177 -12.78 19.91 2.96
CA GLY A 177 -12.52 19.98 4.39
C GLY A 177 -11.04 20.20 4.76
N ILE A 178 -10.11 20.02 3.81
CA ILE A 178 -8.68 20.30 3.99
C ILE A 178 -8.32 21.58 3.24
N GLU A 179 -7.89 22.58 3.99
CA GLU A 179 -7.47 23.88 3.46
C GLU A 179 -6.09 23.77 2.79
N ILE A 180 -6.00 24.29 1.56
CA ILE A 180 -4.74 24.47 0.83
C ILE A 180 -4.39 25.95 0.89
N ASP A 181 -3.25 26.28 1.50
CA ASP A 181 -2.71 27.63 1.49
C ASP A 181 -1.97 27.88 0.16
N GLU A 182 -2.58 28.66 -0.73
CA GLU A 182 -2.02 28.98 -2.04
C GLU A 182 -0.64 29.68 -1.97
N GLN A 183 -0.35 30.36 -0.86
CA GLN A 183 0.88 31.12 -0.68
C GLN A 183 2.03 30.23 -0.16
N LEU A 184 1.72 29.19 0.60
CA LEU A 184 2.72 28.40 1.34
C LEU A 184 2.83 26.95 0.88
N ASP A 185 1.73 26.31 0.49
CA ASP A 185 1.68 24.87 0.28
C ASP A 185 2.10 24.46 -1.13
N PHE A 186 2.30 23.15 -1.29
CA PHE A 186 2.61 22.48 -2.55
C PHE A 186 1.52 21.47 -2.93
N ILE A 187 1.34 21.22 -4.23
CA ILE A 187 0.46 20.15 -4.73
C ILE A 187 1.22 19.29 -5.74
N SER A 188 1.39 18.00 -5.47
CA SER A 188 1.88 17.01 -6.43
C SER A 188 1.58 15.60 -5.97
N ASP A 189 1.21 14.73 -6.91
CA ASP A 189 1.14 13.27 -6.74
C ASP A 189 2.32 12.51 -7.37
N LYS A 190 3.32 13.23 -7.91
CA LYS A 190 4.52 12.63 -8.51
C LYS A 190 5.66 12.56 -7.50
N GLY A 191 6.29 11.39 -7.41
CA GLY A 191 7.32 11.13 -6.41
C GLY A 191 8.59 11.97 -6.60
N ASP A 192 9.01 12.19 -7.84
CA ASP A 192 10.17 13.01 -8.19
C ASP A 192 9.98 14.49 -7.82
N GLU A 193 8.81 15.05 -8.08
CA GLU A 193 8.45 16.43 -7.73
C GLU A 193 8.32 16.58 -6.20
N VAL A 194 7.67 15.63 -5.51
CA VAL A 194 7.62 15.62 -4.05
C VAL A 194 9.04 15.54 -3.48
N TRP A 195 9.90 14.68 -4.01
CA TRP A 195 11.29 14.58 -3.57
C TRP A 195 12.08 15.88 -3.79
N ASN A 196 11.88 16.56 -4.92
CA ASN A 196 12.48 17.88 -5.17
C ASN A 196 12.07 18.92 -4.12
N ILE A 197 10.79 18.91 -3.71
CA ILE A 197 10.30 19.80 -2.64
C ILE A 197 11.01 19.47 -1.33
N LEU A 198 11.08 18.19 -0.95
CA LEU A 198 11.74 17.77 0.28
C LEU A 198 13.22 18.20 0.30
N GLU A 199 13.96 17.97 -0.79
CA GLU A 199 15.38 18.32 -0.88
C GLU A 199 15.62 19.84 -0.93
N SER A 200 14.86 20.57 -1.74
CA SER A 200 15.02 22.03 -1.89
C SER A 200 14.72 22.80 -0.60
N ARG A 201 13.87 22.23 0.27
CA ARG A 201 13.50 22.80 1.57
C ARG A 201 14.32 22.24 2.74
N GLY A 202 15.30 21.37 2.48
CA GLY A 202 16.13 20.78 3.53
C GLY A 202 15.35 19.86 4.48
N ILE A 203 14.26 19.26 4.01
CA ILE A 203 13.40 18.40 4.83
C ILE A 203 14.09 17.09 5.14
N LYS A 204 14.21 16.80 6.44
CA LYS A 204 14.75 15.55 6.97
C LYS A 204 13.64 14.62 7.44
N ASN A 205 12.57 15.20 7.98
CA ASN A 205 11.50 14.45 8.62
C ASN A 205 10.19 14.58 7.83
N VAL A 206 9.46 13.48 7.70
CA VAL A 206 8.18 13.47 6.97
C VAL A 206 7.11 12.80 7.82
N ILE A 207 6.01 13.50 8.01
CA ILE A 207 4.79 12.95 8.59
C ILE A 207 3.83 12.67 7.43
N LEU A 208 3.47 11.41 7.22
CA LEU A 208 2.45 11.04 6.23
C LEU A 208 1.10 10.90 6.92
N VAL A 209 0.07 11.48 6.33
CA VAL A 209 -1.32 11.42 6.77
C VAL A 209 -2.24 11.22 5.57
N GLY A 210 -3.44 10.68 5.76
CA GLY A 210 -4.41 10.47 4.67
C GLY A 210 -4.79 9.02 4.48
N VAL A 211 -5.22 8.64 3.28
CA VAL A 211 -5.83 7.32 3.01
C VAL A 211 -5.37 6.74 1.67
N HIS A 212 -5.45 5.44 1.41
CA HIS A 212 -5.68 4.35 2.33
C HIS A 212 -4.36 3.72 2.81
N THR A 213 -4.24 3.42 4.11
CA THR A 213 -3.00 2.99 4.77
C THR A 213 -2.32 1.82 4.06
N ASN A 214 -3.09 0.79 3.72
CA ASN A 214 -2.66 -0.46 3.08
C ASN A 214 -2.42 -0.35 1.56
N MET A 215 -2.74 0.79 0.97
CA MET A 215 -2.58 1.06 -0.46
C MET A 215 -1.73 2.31 -0.64
N CYS A 216 -2.35 3.47 -0.87
CA CYS A 216 -1.67 4.67 -1.35
C CYS A 216 -0.64 5.21 -0.36
N VAL A 217 -0.98 5.26 0.92
CA VAL A 217 -0.10 5.75 1.99
C VAL A 217 1.19 4.93 2.05
N LEU A 218 1.12 3.61 1.89
CA LEU A 218 2.30 2.75 1.83
C LEU A 218 3.05 2.87 0.50
N GLY A 219 2.32 2.81 -0.62
CA GLY A 219 2.87 2.41 -1.91
C GLY A 219 3.01 3.50 -2.97
N ARG A 220 2.35 4.67 -2.85
CA ARG A 220 2.50 5.75 -3.83
C ARG A 220 3.97 6.17 -3.97
N PRO A 221 4.36 6.81 -5.08
CA PRO A 221 5.71 7.35 -5.30
C PRO A 221 6.25 8.24 -4.16
N PHE A 222 5.35 8.91 -3.44
CA PHE A 222 5.64 9.74 -2.27
C PHE A 222 5.28 9.07 -0.92
N GLY A 223 4.89 7.78 -0.94
CA GLY A 223 4.40 7.04 0.22
C GLY A 223 5.51 6.57 1.17
N LEU A 224 5.10 5.95 2.29
CA LEU A 224 5.99 5.56 3.40
C LEU A 224 7.18 4.73 2.92
N ARG A 225 6.94 3.75 2.03
CA ARG A 225 8.00 2.84 1.56
C ARG A 225 9.08 3.57 0.76
N GLN A 226 8.67 4.49 -0.13
CA GLN A 226 9.60 5.30 -0.91
C GLN A 226 10.41 6.22 -0.02
N LEU A 227 9.77 6.89 0.95
CA LEU A 227 10.45 7.80 1.85
C LEU A 227 11.41 7.06 2.80
N ALA A 228 10.98 5.93 3.36
CA ALA A 228 11.78 5.10 4.28
C ALA A 228 13.00 4.51 3.57
N ARG A 229 12.82 3.88 2.40
CA ARG A 229 13.93 3.23 1.67
C ARG A 229 14.98 4.23 1.18
N ASN A 230 14.57 5.48 0.98
CA ASN A 230 15.45 6.55 0.52
C ASN A 230 15.96 7.45 1.67
N GLY A 231 15.80 7.03 2.93
CA GLY A 231 16.51 7.60 4.06
C GLY A 231 15.87 8.83 4.71
N LYS A 232 14.60 9.14 4.44
CA LYS A 232 13.86 10.15 5.22
C LYS A 232 13.46 9.59 6.58
N ASN A 233 13.48 10.43 7.61
CA ASN A 233 12.87 10.10 8.90
C ASN A 233 11.34 10.19 8.75
N VAL A 234 10.71 9.09 8.37
CA VAL A 234 9.28 9.07 8.08
C VAL A 234 8.47 8.48 9.23
N VAL A 235 7.30 9.05 9.49
CA VAL A 235 6.29 8.52 10.42
C VAL A 235 4.91 8.56 9.79
N LEU A 236 4.06 7.60 10.15
CA LEU A 236 2.63 7.64 9.88
C LEU A 236 1.89 8.30 11.04
N MET A 237 0.99 9.24 10.76
CA MET A 237 0.03 9.74 11.75
C MET A 237 -1.15 8.77 11.87
N ARG A 238 -1.02 7.78 12.77
CA ARG A 238 -1.87 6.56 12.79
C ARG A 238 -3.33 6.78 13.18
N ASP A 239 -3.68 7.92 13.75
CA ASP A 239 -5.05 8.24 14.14
C ASP A 239 -5.78 9.10 13.11
N LEU A 240 -5.11 9.55 12.04
CA LEU A 240 -5.71 10.29 10.92
C LEU A 240 -5.49 9.55 9.60
N THR A 241 -5.71 8.24 9.63
CA THR A 241 -5.57 7.31 8.50
C THR A 241 -6.64 6.22 8.58
N ASP A 242 -6.95 5.61 7.44
CA ASP A 242 -7.91 4.51 7.30
C ASP A 242 -7.38 3.52 6.27
N CYS A 243 -7.71 2.24 6.39
CA CYS A 243 -7.35 1.22 5.40
C CYS A 243 -8.57 0.80 4.58
N MET A 244 -8.37 0.25 3.39
CA MET A 244 -9.44 -0.51 2.71
C MET A 244 -9.41 -1.96 3.18
N TYR A 245 -10.44 -2.38 3.89
CA TYR A 245 -10.54 -3.76 4.37
C TYR A 245 -12.00 -4.19 4.51
N ASN A 246 -12.33 -5.30 3.84
CA ASN A 246 -13.62 -5.96 3.92
C ASN A 246 -13.60 -7.01 5.05
N PRO A 247 -14.46 -6.89 6.09
CA PRO A 247 -14.56 -7.88 7.18
C PRO A 247 -14.93 -9.31 6.72
N LYS A 248 -15.46 -9.48 5.50
CA LYS A 248 -15.75 -10.79 4.90
C LYS A 248 -14.52 -11.43 4.26
N SER A 249 -13.38 -10.73 4.22
CA SER A 249 -12.09 -11.20 3.71
C SER A 249 -11.13 -11.52 4.87
N TRP A 250 -10.13 -12.37 4.62
CA TRP A 250 -9.15 -12.75 5.64
C TRP A 250 -8.51 -11.50 6.27
N PRO A 251 -8.38 -11.39 7.61
CA PRO A 251 -8.53 -12.44 8.63
C PRO A 251 -9.92 -12.56 9.30
N TYR A 252 -10.98 -12.09 8.65
CA TYR A 252 -12.36 -12.13 9.15
C TYR A 252 -12.56 -11.41 10.49
N VAL A 253 -11.97 -10.23 10.60
CA VAL A 253 -12.11 -9.33 11.76
C VAL A 253 -12.92 -8.11 11.36
N ASP A 254 -13.38 -7.32 12.32
CA ASP A 254 -14.02 -6.04 12.00
C ASP A 254 -13.02 -5.07 11.33
N HIS A 255 -13.57 -4.05 10.65
CA HIS A 255 -12.78 -3.09 9.88
C HIS A 255 -11.65 -2.43 10.68
N PHE A 256 -11.96 -1.96 11.90
CA PHE A 256 -10.98 -1.25 12.73
C PHE A 256 -9.88 -2.17 13.25
N THR A 257 -10.19 -3.45 13.47
CA THR A 257 -9.16 -4.46 13.74
C THR A 257 -8.27 -4.69 12.52
N GLY A 258 -8.82 -4.70 11.31
CA GLY A 258 -8.03 -4.71 10.07
C GLY A 258 -7.08 -3.52 9.98
N ASN A 259 -7.56 -2.32 10.30
CA ASN A 259 -6.73 -1.11 10.33
C ASN A 259 -5.60 -1.20 11.37
N ASP A 260 -5.89 -1.69 12.58
CA ASP A 260 -4.87 -1.93 13.62
C ASP A 260 -3.77 -2.88 13.13
N LEU A 261 -4.14 -3.93 12.38
CA LEU A 261 -3.18 -4.90 11.85
C LEU A 261 -2.27 -4.29 10.77
N ILE A 262 -2.78 -3.38 9.94
CA ILE A 262 -1.97 -2.64 8.98
C ILE A 262 -1.05 -1.64 9.69
N ILE A 263 -1.54 -0.92 10.70
CA ILE A 263 -0.69 -0.05 11.54
C ILE A 263 0.39 -0.88 12.23
N SER A 264 0.05 -2.07 12.73
CA SER A 264 1.01 -3.02 13.32
C SER A 264 2.09 -3.44 12.32
N HIS A 265 1.72 -3.72 11.08
CA HIS A 265 2.67 -4.03 9.99
C HIS A 265 3.59 -2.85 9.69
N VAL A 266 3.05 -1.63 9.59
CA VAL A 266 3.82 -0.39 9.40
C VAL A 266 4.84 -0.21 10.51
N GLU A 267 4.40 -0.30 11.78
CA GLU A 267 5.26 -0.15 12.96
C GLU A 267 6.38 -1.18 13.05
N ARG A 268 6.16 -2.36 12.46
CA ARG A 268 7.08 -3.49 12.52
C ARG A 268 8.12 -3.47 11.40
N PHE A 269 7.71 -3.09 10.19
CA PHE A 269 8.54 -3.31 9.00
C PHE A 269 8.81 -2.05 8.18
N VAL A 270 8.07 -0.97 8.36
CA VAL A 270 8.16 0.21 7.48
C VAL A 270 8.73 1.41 8.22
N CYS A 271 8.01 1.91 9.23
CA CYS A 271 8.42 3.11 9.97
C CYS A 271 7.68 3.23 11.31
N PRO A 272 8.16 4.09 12.23
CA PRO A 272 7.39 4.42 13.43
C PRO A 272 6.10 5.18 13.12
N THR A 273 5.24 5.33 14.13
CA THR A 273 3.97 6.07 14.04
C THR A 273 3.85 7.09 15.17
N ILE A 274 3.10 8.16 14.91
CA ILE A 274 2.72 9.20 15.89
C ILE A 274 1.20 9.39 15.88
N THR A 275 0.69 10.16 16.82
CA THR A 275 -0.71 10.59 16.87
C THR A 275 -0.82 12.10 16.76
N SER A 276 -1.95 12.57 16.25
CA SER A 276 -2.22 13.99 15.99
C SER A 276 -2.14 14.89 17.23
N ASP A 277 -2.37 14.35 18.43
CA ASP A 277 -2.23 15.06 19.72
C ASP A 277 -0.77 15.32 20.13
N GLN A 278 0.20 14.89 19.33
CA GLN A 278 1.61 15.25 19.50
C GLN A 278 1.98 16.52 18.72
N ILE A 279 1.16 16.89 17.72
CA ILE A 279 1.26 18.15 16.99
C ILE A 279 0.29 19.18 17.58
N LEU A 280 -0.94 18.73 17.84
CA LEU A 280 -1.96 19.46 18.59
C LEU A 280 -1.82 19.18 20.10
N GLU A 281 -2.76 19.67 20.89
CA GLU A 281 -2.97 19.25 22.27
C GLU A 281 -4.15 18.26 22.37
N GLY A 282 -4.36 17.66 23.54
CA GLY A 282 -5.55 16.87 23.85
C GLY A 282 -5.34 15.36 23.74
N LYS A 283 -6.23 14.68 22.99
CA LYS A 283 -6.23 13.21 22.84
C LYS A 283 -6.17 12.83 21.37
N PRO A 284 -5.62 11.64 21.03
CA PRO A 284 -5.68 11.11 19.67
C PRO A 284 -7.12 11.06 19.15
N PHE A 285 -7.28 11.19 17.84
CA PHE A 285 -8.56 10.95 17.19
C PHE A 285 -9.05 9.53 17.47
N ALA A 286 -10.36 9.38 17.65
CA ALA A 286 -11.01 8.08 17.69
C ALA A 286 -12.34 8.19 16.95
N SER A 287 -12.51 7.36 15.92
CA SER A 287 -13.75 7.29 15.15
C SER A 287 -14.93 6.95 16.08
N GLN A 288 -16.07 7.60 15.84
CA GLN A 288 -17.29 7.26 16.55
C GLN A 288 -17.82 5.89 16.16
N TYR A 289 -17.43 5.35 15.00
CA TYR A 289 -17.83 4.02 14.53
C TYR A 289 -17.01 2.89 15.18
N ASP A 290 -15.83 3.17 15.75
CA ASP A 290 -15.05 2.15 16.48
C ASP A 290 -15.60 1.90 17.90
N LYS A 291 -16.51 0.92 18.00
CA LYS A 291 -17.15 0.50 19.26
C LYS A 291 -16.38 -0.56 20.03
N ARG A 292 -15.18 -0.96 19.57
CA ARG A 292 -14.41 -2.04 20.22
C ARG A 292 -13.89 -1.60 21.59
N LYS A 293 -13.76 -2.58 22.49
CA LYS A 293 -13.10 -2.41 23.80
C LYS A 293 -11.59 -2.58 23.72
N ALA A 294 -11.13 -3.53 22.90
CA ALA A 294 -9.73 -3.78 22.62
C ALA A 294 -9.37 -3.12 21.28
N ARG A 295 -8.34 -2.29 21.29
CA ARG A 295 -7.77 -1.59 20.13
C ARG A 295 -6.28 -1.91 20.07
N ASP A 296 -5.60 -1.39 19.05
CA ASP A 296 -4.15 -1.59 18.88
C ASP A 296 -3.79 -3.08 18.71
N VAL A 297 -4.63 -3.87 18.04
CA VAL A 297 -4.38 -5.31 17.79
C VAL A 297 -3.11 -5.51 16.94
N MET A 298 -2.23 -6.43 17.36
CA MET A 298 -0.91 -6.63 16.73
C MET A 298 -0.76 -7.88 15.87
N SER A 299 -1.71 -8.80 15.97
CA SER A 299 -1.71 -10.07 15.26
C SER A 299 -3.13 -10.48 14.93
N PRO A 300 -3.40 -11.00 13.72
CA PRO A 300 -4.66 -11.68 13.46
C PRO A 300 -4.74 -12.85 14.45
N GLY A 301 -5.85 -12.99 15.17
CA GLY A 301 -6.02 -14.11 16.10
C GLY A 301 -5.82 -15.46 15.38
N THR A 302 -5.59 -16.53 16.12
CA THR A 302 -5.45 -17.87 15.54
C THR A 302 -6.79 -18.31 14.96
N VAL A 303 -6.99 -18.13 13.65
CA VAL A 303 -8.09 -18.82 12.96
C VAL A 303 -7.68 -20.27 12.85
N GLY A 304 -8.36 -21.14 13.61
CA GLY A 304 -8.04 -22.57 13.60
C GLY A 304 -8.08 -23.12 12.17
N ALA A 305 -6.94 -23.59 11.68
CA ALA A 305 -6.81 -24.21 10.37
C ALA A 305 -7.65 -25.49 10.36
N LYS A 306 -8.86 -25.38 9.82
CA LYS A 306 -9.71 -26.53 9.45
C LYS A 306 -9.62 -26.68 7.93
N ASP A 307 -9.76 -27.89 7.40
CA ASP A 307 -9.68 -28.14 5.94
C ASP A 307 -10.54 -27.19 5.10
N SER A 308 -11.72 -26.81 5.61
CA SER A 308 -12.65 -25.89 4.93
C SER A 308 -12.21 -24.41 4.91
N SER A 309 -11.09 -24.06 5.54
CA SER A 309 -10.56 -22.69 5.53
C SER A 309 -9.70 -22.40 4.30
N PHE A 310 -8.96 -23.39 3.79
CA PHE A 310 -8.09 -23.27 2.61
C PHE A 310 -8.85 -23.05 1.29
N SER A 311 -10.18 -23.26 1.29
CA SER A 311 -11.05 -22.89 0.17
C SER A 311 -11.72 -21.52 0.32
N LYS A 312 -11.62 -20.89 1.49
CA LYS A 312 -12.27 -19.61 1.80
C LYS A 312 -11.37 -18.40 1.65
N HIS A 313 -10.06 -18.55 1.84
CA HIS A 313 -9.09 -17.48 1.69
C HIS A 313 -7.79 -18.00 1.06
N TRP A 314 -6.96 -17.04 0.66
CA TRP A 314 -5.61 -17.29 0.17
C TRP A 314 -4.66 -17.54 1.33
N THR A 315 -3.93 -18.65 1.27
CA THR A 315 -2.91 -19.01 2.27
C THR A 315 -1.52 -18.82 1.68
N THR A 316 -0.66 -18.08 2.37
CA THR A 316 0.73 -17.88 1.96
C THR A 316 1.58 -19.11 2.32
N ALA A 317 2.31 -19.66 1.34
CA ALA A 317 3.24 -20.77 1.51
C ALA A 317 4.42 -20.68 0.54
N ILE A 318 5.47 -21.47 0.78
CA ILE A 318 6.64 -21.54 -0.11
C ILE A 318 6.31 -22.43 -1.32
N ALA A 319 6.60 -21.95 -2.53
CA ALA A 319 6.47 -22.75 -3.74
C ALA A 319 7.31 -24.04 -3.65
N GLY A 320 6.70 -25.17 -4.00
CA GLY A 320 7.29 -26.51 -3.89
C GLY A 320 7.22 -27.16 -2.51
N ALA A 321 6.71 -26.49 -1.48
CA ALA A 321 6.48 -27.12 -0.16
C ALA A 321 5.44 -28.24 -0.25
N SER A 322 5.50 -29.21 0.66
CA SER A 322 4.42 -30.19 0.79
C SER A 322 3.13 -29.52 1.27
N LEU A 323 1.97 -30.07 0.90
CA LEU A 323 0.69 -29.59 1.42
C LEU A 323 0.63 -29.69 2.95
N LYS A 324 1.29 -30.71 3.52
CA LYS A 324 1.38 -30.88 4.97
C LYS A 324 2.10 -29.71 5.63
N GLU A 325 3.22 -29.27 5.07
CA GLU A 325 3.93 -28.09 5.58
C GLU A 325 3.12 -26.82 5.38
N ALA A 326 2.58 -26.61 4.17
CA ALA A 326 1.82 -25.41 3.82
C ALA A 326 0.51 -25.25 4.64
N SER A 327 -0.11 -26.37 5.00
CA SER A 327 -1.34 -26.42 5.80
C SER A 327 -1.09 -26.55 7.30
N HIS A 328 0.17 -26.50 7.76
CA HIS A 328 0.55 -26.70 9.15
C HIS A 328 0.05 -28.05 9.74
N GLY A 329 0.13 -29.10 8.93
CA GLY A 329 -0.20 -30.47 9.31
C GLY A 329 -1.67 -30.87 9.12
N VAL A 330 -2.50 -29.97 8.56
CA VAL A 330 -3.94 -30.19 8.42
C VAL A 330 -4.26 -31.07 7.20
N MET A 331 -3.52 -30.90 6.09
CA MET A 331 -3.78 -31.54 4.81
C MET A 331 -2.54 -32.21 4.26
N GLU A 332 -2.60 -33.52 3.98
CA GLU A 332 -1.48 -34.25 3.35
C GLU A 332 -1.62 -34.34 1.82
N SER A 333 -2.86 -34.36 1.32
CA SER A 333 -3.17 -34.36 -0.11
C SER A 333 -4.53 -33.72 -0.38
N VAL A 334 -4.77 -33.32 -1.64
CA VAL A 334 -6.06 -32.77 -2.07
C VAL A 334 -6.43 -33.24 -3.48
N ASP A 335 -7.72 -33.52 -3.69
CA ASP A 335 -8.28 -33.97 -4.97
C ASP A 335 -9.02 -32.85 -5.73
N GLN A 336 -8.97 -31.62 -5.20
CA GLN A 336 -9.56 -30.43 -5.80
C GLN A 336 -8.49 -29.57 -6.47
N PRO A 337 -8.86 -28.74 -7.46
CA PRO A 337 -7.93 -27.78 -8.02
C PRO A 337 -7.41 -26.81 -6.93
N ILE A 338 -6.15 -26.45 -7.09
CA ILE A 338 -5.41 -25.47 -6.31
C ILE A 338 -5.08 -24.31 -7.26
N TRP A 339 -5.48 -23.13 -6.83
CA TRP A 339 -5.11 -21.86 -7.44
C TRP A 339 -3.89 -21.32 -6.72
N TYR A 340 -2.98 -20.73 -7.47
CA TYR A 340 -1.78 -20.08 -7.00
C TYR A 340 -1.78 -18.66 -7.54
N ARG A 341 -1.39 -17.69 -6.72
CA ARG A 341 -1.15 -16.33 -7.19
C ARG A 341 0.11 -15.73 -6.57
N CYS A 342 0.74 -14.87 -7.34
CA CYS A 342 1.79 -13.97 -6.89
C CYS A 342 1.72 -12.67 -7.69
N THR A 343 2.54 -11.70 -7.31
CA THR A 343 2.75 -10.52 -8.14
C THR A 343 4.16 -10.45 -8.68
N VAL A 344 4.30 -9.89 -9.89
CA VAL A 344 5.59 -9.73 -10.55
C VAL A 344 5.72 -8.32 -11.09
N ARG A 345 6.80 -7.61 -10.72
CA ARG A 345 7.20 -6.38 -11.40
C ARG A 345 8.04 -6.73 -12.62
N ILE A 346 7.59 -6.30 -13.80
CA ILE A 346 8.24 -6.61 -15.08
C ILE A 346 8.73 -5.29 -15.71
N PRO A 347 10.05 -5.02 -15.73
CA PRO A 347 10.59 -3.83 -16.37
C PRO A 347 10.29 -3.80 -17.87
N SER A 348 10.07 -2.62 -18.44
CA SER A 348 9.90 -2.45 -19.89
C SER A 348 11.07 -3.03 -20.71
N ALA A 349 12.28 -3.05 -20.13
CA ALA A 349 13.47 -3.67 -20.72
C ALA A 349 13.33 -5.19 -20.98
N TRP A 350 12.41 -5.87 -20.29
CA TRP A 350 12.09 -7.29 -20.51
C TRP A 350 11.10 -7.50 -21.67
N LEU A 351 10.44 -6.46 -22.17
CA LEU A 351 9.47 -6.55 -23.27
C LEU A 351 10.14 -6.45 -24.64
N SER A 352 11.09 -7.36 -24.87
CA SER A 352 11.85 -7.47 -26.13
C SER A 352 11.09 -8.25 -27.22
N ASP A 353 11.60 -8.22 -28.45
CA ASP A 353 11.05 -9.00 -29.57
C ASP A 353 11.13 -10.53 -29.36
N SER A 354 11.96 -10.99 -28.42
CA SER A 354 12.04 -12.41 -28.06
C SER A 354 10.79 -12.92 -27.31
N GLY A 355 9.87 -12.03 -26.94
CA GLY A 355 8.69 -12.36 -26.16
C GLY A 355 8.99 -12.61 -24.69
N LEU A 356 7.93 -12.69 -23.90
CA LEU A 356 7.98 -13.05 -22.48
C LEU A 356 7.34 -14.42 -22.32
N GLN A 357 7.99 -15.31 -21.57
CA GLN A 357 7.60 -16.70 -21.43
C GLN A 357 7.55 -17.10 -19.96
N LEU A 358 6.57 -17.92 -19.59
CA LEU A 358 6.48 -18.56 -18.29
C LEU A 358 6.79 -20.06 -18.46
N MET A 359 8.01 -20.43 -18.08
CA MET A 359 8.48 -21.80 -18.09
C MET A 359 7.98 -22.51 -16.83
N MET A 360 7.30 -23.63 -17.01
CA MET A 360 6.83 -24.47 -15.93
C MET A 360 7.88 -25.55 -15.62
N ALA A 361 8.01 -25.94 -14.35
CA ALA A 361 8.94 -27.02 -13.97
C ALA A 361 8.46 -28.39 -14.51
N ASP A 362 7.14 -28.60 -14.51
CA ASP A 362 6.47 -29.71 -15.17
C ASP A 362 5.85 -29.24 -16.49
N ASN A 363 5.45 -30.16 -17.37
CA ASN A 363 4.74 -29.80 -18.61
C ASN A 363 3.44 -29.04 -18.29
N THR A 364 3.14 -28.01 -19.10
CA THR A 364 1.92 -27.18 -19.01
C THR A 364 0.59 -27.95 -19.15
N SER A 365 0.63 -29.21 -19.59
CA SER A 365 -0.56 -30.05 -19.80
C SER A 365 -1.44 -30.26 -18.56
N LYS A 366 -0.90 -30.04 -17.35
CA LYS A 366 -1.63 -30.13 -16.07
C LYS A 366 -1.87 -28.77 -15.44
N THR A 367 -1.74 -27.66 -16.15
CA THR A 367 -1.94 -26.31 -15.59
C THR A 367 -2.70 -25.38 -16.54
N LYS A 368 -3.29 -24.33 -15.97
CA LYS A 368 -3.68 -23.10 -16.69
C LYS A 368 -2.95 -21.92 -16.05
N ALA A 369 -2.71 -20.86 -16.82
CA ALA A 369 -2.09 -19.66 -16.30
C ALA A 369 -2.77 -18.41 -16.86
N TRP A 370 -2.74 -17.33 -16.06
CA TRP A 370 -3.26 -16.02 -16.42
C TRP A 370 -2.30 -14.94 -15.98
N LEU A 371 -2.18 -13.88 -16.77
CA LEU A 371 -1.54 -12.64 -16.38
C LEU A 371 -2.56 -11.50 -16.42
N ASN A 372 -2.79 -10.84 -15.28
CA ASN A 372 -3.79 -9.78 -15.14
C ASN A 372 -5.18 -10.20 -15.66
N GLY A 373 -5.56 -11.47 -15.41
CA GLY A 373 -6.81 -12.07 -15.90
C GLY A 373 -6.81 -12.50 -17.37
N THR A 374 -5.75 -12.21 -18.14
CA THR A 374 -5.61 -12.68 -19.53
C THR A 374 -5.11 -14.13 -19.52
N HIS A 375 -5.88 -15.05 -20.10
CA HIS A 375 -5.48 -16.45 -20.25
C HIS A 375 -4.21 -16.56 -21.10
N LEU A 376 -3.27 -17.38 -20.67
CA LEU A 376 -2.01 -17.60 -21.38
C LEU A 376 -2.08 -18.89 -22.21
N GLU A 377 -1.70 -18.78 -23.48
CA GLU A 377 -1.65 -19.91 -24.39
C GLU A 377 -0.33 -20.67 -24.23
N THR A 378 -0.39 -21.99 -24.37
CA THR A 378 0.79 -22.86 -24.36
C THR A 378 1.37 -22.97 -25.77
N THR A 379 2.68 -23.18 -25.86
CA THR A 379 3.30 -23.56 -27.12
C THR A 379 2.78 -24.91 -27.61
N SER A 380 2.88 -25.17 -28.92
CA SER A 380 2.42 -26.41 -29.53
C SER A 380 3.07 -27.68 -28.96
N ASP A 381 4.26 -27.58 -28.37
CA ASP A 381 4.95 -28.68 -27.69
C ASP A 381 4.59 -28.79 -26.19
N GLY A 382 3.78 -27.85 -25.67
CA GLY A 382 3.38 -27.78 -24.27
C GLY A 382 4.50 -27.40 -23.30
N SER A 383 5.65 -26.92 -23.79
CA SER A 383 6.82 -26.68 -22.94
C SER A 383 6.67 -25.45 -22.03
N HIS A 384 5.98 -24.41 -22.48
CA HIS A 384 5.82 -23.15 -21.72
C HIS A 384 4.58 -22.37 -22.14
N TYR A 385 4.20 -21.38 -21.32
CA TYR A 385 3.20 -20.38 -21.69
C TYR A 385 3.84 -19.18 -22.36
N VAL A 386 3.19 -18.67 -23.39
CA VAL A 386 3.53 -17.39 -24.02
C VAL A 386 2.78 -16.28 -23.30
N ILE A 387 3.49 -15.24 -22.86
CA ILE A 387 2.88 -14.05 -22.25
C ILE A 387 2.74 -12.97 -23.34
N PRO A 388 1.50 -12.59 -23.71
CA PRO A 388 1.26 -11.50 -24.66
C PRO A 388 1.82 -10.18 -24.11
N ARG A 389 2.47 -9.39 -24.97
CA ARG A 389 3.08 -8.11 -24.57
C ARG A 389 2.04 -7.12 -24.04
N ASP A 390 0.85 -7.11 -24.61
CA ASP A 390 -0.29 -6.27 -24.25
C ASP A 390 -0.96 -6.68 -22.92
N ALA A 391 -0.74 -7.92 -22.46
CA ALA A 391 -1.17 -8.35 -21.14
C ALA A 391 -0.27 -7.82 -20.01
N VAL A 392 0.94 -7.34 -20.33
CA VAL A 392 1.92 -6.86 -19.34
C VAL A 392 1.76 -5.36 -19.11
N ILE A 393 1.62 -4.98 -17.84
CA ILE A 393 1.76 -3.60 -17.37
C ILE A 393 3.25 -3.37 -17.10
N ALA A 394 3.92 -2.72 -18.04
CA ALA A 394 5.36 -2.46 -17.97
C ALA A 394 5.72 -1.54 -16.79
N ASP A 395 6.87 -1.81 -16.15
CA ASP A 395 7.43 -1.06 -15.03
C ASP A 395 6.54 -1.01 -13.76
N ASP A 396 5.43 -1.75 -13.77
CA ASP A 396 4.44 -1.86 -12.70
C ASP A 396 4.21 -3.34 -12.29
N ILE A 397 3.28 -3.54 -11.36
CA ILE A 397 2.98 -4.82 -10.74
C ILE A 397 1.90 -5.56 -11.52
N ASN A 398 2.22 -6.79 -11.91
CA ASN A 398 1.33 -7.69 -12.63
C ASN A 398 0.88 -8.84 -11.70
N LEU A 399 -0.39 -9.25 -11.80
CA LEU A 399 -0.91 -10.43 -11.13
C LEU A 399 -0.64 -11.65 -12.01
N LEU A 400 0.10 -12.63 -11.49
CA LEU A 400 0.27 -13.93 -12.12
C LEU A 400 -0.56 -14.96 -11.35
N VAL A 401 -1.45 -15.66 -12.05
CA VAL A 401 -2.28 -16.73 -11.49
C VAL A 401 -2.00 -18.03 -12.23
N ILE A 402 -1.89 -19.13 -11.49
CA ILE A 402 -1.73 -20.48 -12.04
C ILE A 402 -2.74 -21.39 -11.35
N GLN A 403 -3.38 -22.27 -12.10
CA GLN A 403 -4.26 -23.32 -11.58
C GLN A 403 -3.70 -24.66 -12.01
N ASN A 404 -3.65 -25.65 -11.11
CA ASN A 404 -3.43 -27.03 -11.53
C ASN A 404 -4.74 -27.66 -12.04
N ILE A 405 -4.64 -28.39 -13.15
CA ILE A 405 -5.70 -29.18 -13.76
C ILE A 405 -5.29 -30.65 -13.62
N GLY A 406 -5.87 -31.35 -12.66
CA GLY A 406 -5.56 -32.77 -12.48
C GLY A 406 -6.43 -33.40 -11.40
N THR A 407 -6.79 -34.67 -11.62
CA THR A 407 -7.56 -35.52 -10.69
C THR A 407 -6.67 -36.39 -9.81
N GLU A 408 -5.34 -36.25 -9.91
CA GLU A 408 -4.39 -36.96 -9.05
C GLU A 408 -4.23 -36.17 -7.74
N SER A 409 -4.37 -36.85 -6.61
CA SER A 409 -4.14 -36.28 -5.28
C SER A 409 -2.77 -35.60 -5.24
N GLY A 410 -2.76 -34.27 -5.29
CA GLY A 410 -1.53 -33.49 -5.17
C GLY A 410 -1.05 -33.54 -3.74
N SER A 411 0.24 -33.78 -3.50
CA SER A 411 0.86 -33.74 -2.16
C SER A 411 1.83 -32.57 -1.98
N HIS A 412 2.13 -31.84 -3.05
CA HIS A 412 3.06 -30.71 -3.08
C HIS A 412 2.42 -29.50 -3.77
N LEU A 413 2.81 -28.30 -3.34
CA LEU A 413 2.50 -27.06 -4.02
C LEU A 413 3.30 -26.93 -5.33
N LEU A 414 2.84 -26.03 -6.19
CA LEU A 414 3.48 -25.70 -7.46
C LEU A 414 4.98 -25.47 -7.30
N ALA A 415 5.79 -26.21 -8.07
CA ALA A 415 7.22 -25.97 -8.16
C ALA A 415 7.50 -24.59 -8.79
N PRO A 416 8.51 -23.84 -8.32
CA PRO A 416 8.71 -22.47 -8.76
C PRO A 416 8.87 -22.34 -10.28
N PRO A 417 7.97 -21.63 -10.99
CA PRO A 417 8.13 -21.38 -12.41
C PRO A 417 9.25 -20.37 -12.67
N LEU A 418 9.68 -20.27 -13.93
CA LEU A 418 10.73 -19.38 -14.39
C LEU A 418 10.16 -18.41 -15.43
N LEU A 419 10.21 -17.11 -15.15
CA LEU A 419 9.92 -16.08 -16.13
C LEU A 419 11.16 -15.84 -17.00
N GLN A 420 11.01 -15.84 -18.32
CA GLN A 420 12.14 -15.70 -19.25
C GLN A 420 11.82 -14.74 -20.39
N SER A 421 12.78 -13.89 -20.75
CA SER A 421 12.76 -13.10 -21.99
C SER A 421 14.17 -12.93 -22.54
N GLY A 422 14.41 -13.48 -23.74
CA GLY A 422 15.74 -13.53 -24.34
C GLY A 422 16.75 -14.20 -23.39
N GLY A 423 17.84 -13.49 -23.08
CA GLY A 423 18.86 -13.94 -22.12
C GLY A 423 18.56 -13.63 -20.65
N ARG A 424 17.42 -13.01 -20.33
CA ARG A 424 17.04 -12.68 -18.94
C ARG A 424 16.12 -13.75 -18.38
N SER A 425 16.28 -14.05 -17.10
CA SER A 425 15.47 -15.05 -16.41
C SER A 425 15.27 -14.71 -14.93
N LEU A 426 14.06 -14.92 -14.41
CA LEU A 426 13.70 -14.71 -13.01
C LEU A 426 12.98 -15.95 -12.50
N LYS A 427 13.60 -16.67 -11.57
CA LYS A 427 12.95 -17.80 -10.92
C LYS A 427 11.99 -17.27 -9.86
N LEU A 428 10.72 -17.64 -9.95
CA LEU A 428 9.66 -17.22 -9.02
C LEU A 428 9.67 -18.09 -7.74
N ALA A 429 10.87 -18.30 -7.18
CA ALA A 429 11.10 -19.10 -5.97
C ALA A 429 10.92 -18.25 -4.72
N GLY A 430 10.00 -18.67 -3.85
CA GLY A 430 9.66 -17.94 -2.64
C GLY A 430 8.22 -18.17 -2.25
N ARG A 431 7.63 -17.16 -1.61
CA ARG A 431 6.24 -17.19 -1.16
C ARG A 431 5.27 -16.97 -2.32
N TRP A 432 4.24 -17.81 -2.34
CA TRP A 432 3.06 -17.71 -3.16
C TRP A 432 1.83 -17.79 -2.27
N GLN A 433 0.70 -17.32 -2.76
CA GLN A 433 -0.59 -17.56 -2.14
C GLN A 433 -1.27 -18.72 -2.85
N PHE A 434 -1.86 -19.65 -2.11
CA PHE A 434 -2.67 -20.73 -2.69
C PHE A 434 -4.09 -20.75 -2.11
N ARG A 435 -5.05 -21.25 -2.89
CA ARG A 435 -6.44 -21.46 -2.48
C ARG A 435 -7.02 -22.67 -3.18
N ILE A 436 -7.77 -23.48 -2.45
CA ILE A 436 -8.40 -24.71 -2.98
C ILE A 436 -9.79 -24.39 -3.51
N GLY A 437 -10.13 -24.90 -4.69
CA GLY A 437 -11.49 -24.82 -5.23
C GLY A 437 -11.53 -24.72 -6.75
N SER A 438 -12.74 -24.71 -7.30
CA SER A 438 -12.99 -24.70 -8.75
C SER A 438 -13.53 -23.36 -9.27
N ASP A 439 -13.50 -22.31 -8.46
CA ASP A 439 -14.03 -20.99 -8.82
C ASP A 439 -13.10 -20.30 -9.83
N GLU A 440 -13.54 -20.20 -11.09
CA GLU A 440 -12.76 -19.59 -12.17
C GLU A 440 -12.55 -18.08 -11.99
N SER A 441 -13.34 -17.42 -11.15
CA SER A 441 -13.15 -15.98 -10.84
C SER A 441 -11.81 -15.70 -10.14
N LEU A 442 -11.17 -16.74 -9.56
CA LEU A 442 -9.86 -16.65 -8.93
C LEU A 442 -8.70 -16.38 -9.92
N SER A 443 -8.97 -16.44 -11.22
CA SER A 443 -8.01 -16.09 -12.29
C SER A 443 -7.65 -14.60 -12.33
N ASN A 444 -8.42 -13.74 -11.68
CA ASN A 444 -8.17 -12.29 -11.64
C ASN A 444 -8.68 -11.64 -10.34
N ILE A 445 -8.44 -10.33 -10.20
CA ILE A 445 -8.98 -9.48 -9.15
C ILE A 445 -9.59 -8.20 -9.78
N PRO A 446 -10.53 -7.49 -9.11
CA PRO A 446 -11.24 -6.35 -9.70
C PRO A 446 -10.43 -5.04 -9.75
N LEU A 447 -9.18 -5.04 -9.31
CA LEU A 447 -8.33 -3.85 -9.21
C LEU A 447 -6.88 -4.16 -9.62
N PRO A 448 -6.07 -3.16 -10.03
CA PRO A 448 -4.66 -3.39 -10.32
C PRO A 448 -3.93 -4.10 -9.16
N ALA A 449 -3.03 -5.03 -9.51
CA ALA A 449 -2.37 -5.92 -8.56
C ALA A 449 -1.61 -5.19 -7.44
N LYS A 450 -1.04 -4.02 -7.75
CA LYS A 450 -0.35 -3.14 -6.78
C LYS A 450 -1.23 -2.68 -5.61
N PHE A 451 -2.54 -2.62 -5.82
CA PHE A 451 -3.51 -2.24 -4.81
C PHE A 451 -4.13 -3.44 -4.09
N GLY A 452 -4.30 -4.58 -4.78
CA GLY A 452 -5.03 -5.72 -4.25
C GLY A 452 -4.19 -6.78 -3.54
N ILE A 453 -2.88 -6.84 -3.79
CA ILE A 453 -2.02 -7.92 -3.29
C ILE A 453 -0.90 -7.38 -2.39
N GLY A 454 -0.73 -8.05 -1.26
CA GLY A 454 0.30 -7.75 -0.27
C GLY A 454 1.73 -7.91 -0.78
N SER A 455 2.68 -7.34 -0.04
CA SER A 455 4.11 -7.37 -0.36
C SER A 455 4.75 -8.76 -0.20
N ASP A 456 4.07 -9.70 0.48
CA ASP A 456 4.58 -11.00 0.87
C ASP A 456 4.72 -12.02 -0.28
N VAL A 457 4.13 -11.73 -1.45
CA VAL A 457 4.18 -12.57 -2.66
C VAL A 457 4.66 -11.82 -3.91
N LEU A 458 5.47 -10.77 -3.72
CA LEU A 458 6.04 -9.98 -4.80
C LEU A 458 7.40 -10.51 -5.27
N PHE A 459 7.53 -10.72 -6.57
CA PHE A 459 8.78 -10.96 -7.29
C PHE A 459 9.14 -9.74 -8.16
N GLU A 460 10.42 -9.43 -8.25
CA GLU A 460 10.91 -8.29 -9.04
C GLU A 460 11.96 -8.76 -10.04
N ALA A 461 11.66 -8.57 -11.33
CA ALA A 461 12.65 -8.75 -12.38
C ALA A 461 13.63 -7.57 -12.37
N LYS A 462 14.92 -7.90 -12.46
CA LYS A 462 16.01 -6.91 -12.49
C LYS A 462 16.46 -6.59 -13.91
#